data_AF-A0A7C1KNS9-F1
#
_entry.id   AF-A0A7C1KNS9-F1
#
_cell.length_a   1.000
_cell.length_b   1.000
_cell.length_c   1.000
_cell.angle_alpha   90.00
_cell.angle_beta   90.00
_cell.angle_gamma   90.00
#
_symmetry.space_group_name_H-M   'P 1'
#
loop_
_entity.id
_entity.type
_entity.pdbx_description
1 polymer ?
#
loop_
_entity_poly.entity_id
_entity_poly.type
_entity_poly.pdbx_seq_one_letter_code
_entity_poly.pdbx_strand_id
1 'polypeptide(L)'
;MFGLATVGVKAEDLDGILLFDMEWNLAKPHNIFIKRVIDIILSSLAIAISSPLMLFISIKIRRSSEGAAIFAQKRLWKEEATFDFLKFRSMYLDEEEKLKRFLKENPQARKEWEEFAKIKSGDPRVTNFGNWLRRYCLDELPQLIHVLKGKMSLVGPRPYLPREFEKMGGYRKLIAHCS
;
A
#
# COMPACT_ATOMS: atom_id res chain seq x y z
N MET A 1 28.05 -32.24 -15.01
CA MET A 1 28.04 -31.00 -15.83
C MET A 1 26.67 -30.95 -16.53
N PHE A 2 25.98 -29.81 -16.50
CA PHE A 2 24.54 -29.58 -16.78
C PHE A 2 23.61 -29.67 -15.56
N GLY A 3 23.71 -28.67 -14.67
CA GLY A 3 22.60 -28.33 -13.79
C GLY A 3 21.53 -27.58 -14.59
N LEU A 4 20.31 -28.11 -14.62
CA LEU A 4 19.13 -27.40 -15.09
C LEU A 4 18.90 -26.21 -14.16
N ALA A 5 19.23 -25.01 -14.61
CA ALA A 5 18.94 -23.78 -13.89
C ALA A 5 17.44 -23.46 -14.03
N THR A 6 16.62 -24.11 -13.21
CA THR A 6 15.26 -23.65 -12.96
C THR A 6 15.32 -22.59 -11.85
N VAL A 7 14.79 -21.41 -12.16
CA VAL A 7 14.68 -20.20 -11.32
C VAL A 7 14.91 -20.44 -9.82
N GLY A 8 16.12 -20.13 -9.34
CA GLY A 8 16.42 -20.00 -7.91
C GLY A 8 16.73 -21.29 -7.14
N VAL A 9 16.73 -22.45 -7.77
CA VAL A 9 17.10 -23.72 -7.12
C VAL A 9 18.26 -24.37 -7.86
N LYS A 10 19.37 -24.57 -7.17
CA LYS A 10 20.48 -25.39 -7.66
C LYS A 10 20.36 -26.79 -7.05
N ALA A 11 20.27 -27.80 -7.89
CA ALA A 11 20.37 -29.18 -7.46
C ALA A 11 21.84 -29.62 -7.59
N GLU A 12 22.46 -29.98 -6.47
CA GLU A 12 23.81 -30.56 -6.41
C GLU A 12 23.71 -31.97 -5.82
N ASP A 13 24.40 -32.92 -6.42
CA ASP A 13 24.49 -34.30 -5.92
C ASP A 13 25.82 -34.47 -5.18
N LEU A 14 25.75 -34.77 -3.89
CA LEU A 14 26.92 -35.03 -3.04
C LEU A 14 26.79 -36.44 -2.47
N ASP A 15 27.61 -37.36 -3.00
CA ASP A 15 27.68 -38.78 -2.62
C ASP A 15 26.31 -39.49 -2.56
N GLY A 16 25.42 -39.21 -3.52
CA GLY A 16 24.09 -39.81 -3.64
C GLY A 16 23.00 -39.14 -2.81
N ILE A 17 23.31 -38.02 -2.14
CA ILE A 17 22.34 -37.14 -1.50
C ILE A 17 22.05 -35.97 -2.43
N LEU A 18 20.80 -35.87 -2.87
CA LEU A 18 20.31 -34.75 -3.65
C LEU A 18 20.12 -33.52 -2.74
N LEU A 19 20.95 -32.50 -2.94
CA LEU A 19 20.85 -31.22 -2.24
C LEU A 19 20.19 -30.19 -3.14
N PHE A 20 19.24 -29.47 -2.57
CA PHE A 20 18.62 -28.31 -3.20
C PHE A 20 19.09 -27.05 -2.49
N ASP A 21 19.94 -26.26 -3.14
CA ASP A 21 20.33 -24.94 -2.67
C ASP A 21 19.37 -23.89 -3.24
N MET A 22 18.78 -23.11 -2.34
CA MET A 22 17.92 -21.99 -2.73
C MET A 22 18.73 -20.70 -2.68
N GLU A 23 19.15 -20.24 -3.85
CA GLU A 23 19.83 -18.95 -3.94
C GLU A 23 18.83 -17.80 -3.80
N TRP A 24 18.95 -17.02 -2.72
CA TRP A 24 18.21 -15.79 -2.48
C TRP A 24 18.68 -14.65 -3.40
N ASN A 25 18.51 -14.85 -4.71
CA ASN A 25 18.96 -13.94 -5.76
C ASN A 25 18.38 -12.52 -5.58
N LEU A 26 17.15 -12.40 -5.09
CA LEU A 26 16.48 -11.11 -4.87
C LEU A 26 17.15 -10.25 -3.79
N ALA A 27 17.84 -10.87 -2.83
CA ALA A 27 18.56 -10.17 -1.76
C ALA A 27 19.97 -9.75 -2.16
N LYS A 28 20.47 -10.14 -3.35
CA LYS A 28 21.80 -9.75 -3.82
C LYS A 28 21.86 -8.21 -3.99
N PRO A 29 22.90 -7.53 -3.48
CA PRO A 29 22.97 -6.06 -3.49
C PRO A 29 22.81 -5.43 -4.88
N HIS A 30 23.37 -6.06 -5.92
CA HIS A 30 23.24 -5.60 -7.29
C HIS A 30 21.79 -5.64 -7.79
N ASN A 31 21.01 -6.67 -7.41
CA ASN A 31 19.61 -6.79 -7.79
C ASN A 31 18.75 -5.74 -7.08
N ILE A 32 19.03 -5.46 -5.81
CA ILE A 32 18.38 -4.38 -5.06
C ILE A 32 18.67 -3.02 -5.72
N PHE A 33 19.93 -2.78 -6.12
CA PHE A 33 20.30 -1.55 -6.81
C PHE A 33 19.60 -1.40 -8.17
N ILE A 34 19.61 -2.44 -9.00
CA ILE A 34 18.92 -2.44 -10.30
C ILE A 34 17.42 -2.20 -10.10
N LYS A 35 16.80 -2.89 -9.13
CA LYS A 35 15.39 -2.70 -8.78
C LYS A 35 15.10 -1.25 -8.36
N ARG A 36 16.00 -0.64 -7.58
CA ARG A 36 15.88 0.75 -7.13
C ARG A 36 15.94 1.73 -8.30
N VAL A 37 16.84 1.53 -9.25
CA VAL A 37 16.94 2.35 -10.47
C VAL A 37 15.66 2.25 -11.29
N ILE A 38 15.16 1.03 -11.50
CA ILE A 38 13.89 0.79 -12.22
C ILE A 38 12.73 1.51 -11.52
N ASP A 39 12.62 1.42 -10.19
CA ASP A 39 11.57 2.09 -9.42
C ASP A 39 11.59 3.60 -9.61
N ILE A 40 12.78 4.21 -9.57
CA ILE A 40 12.94 5.66 -9.75
C ILE A 40 12.53 6.08 -11.16
N ILE A 41 13.01 5.38 -12.19
CA ILE A 41 12.71 5.71 -13.59
C ILE A 41 11.21 5.59 -13.86
N LEU A 42 10.61 4.44 -13.52
CA LEU A 42 9.20 4.18 -13.78
C LEU A 42 8.29 5.10 -12.97
N SER A 43 8.63 5.38 -11.69
CA SER A 43 7.82 6.30 -10.88
C SER A 43 7.94 7.74 -11.35
N SER A 44 9.12 8.17 -11.80
CA SER A 44 9.32 9.53 -12.35
C SER A 44 8.49 9.72 -13.61
N LEU A 45 8.50 8.73 -14.51
CA LEU A 45 7.68 8.76 -15.72
C LEU A 45 6.18 8.74 -15.39
N ALA A 46 5.76 7.88 -14.46
CA ALA A 46 4.37 7.80 -14.03
C ALA A 46 3.90 9.12 -13.40
N ILE A 47 4.71 9.78 -12.59
CA ILE A 47 4.40 11.10 -12.02
C ILE A 47 4.29 12.15 -13.12
N ALA A 48 5.24 12.20 -14.05
CA ALA A 48 5.21 13.18 -15.13
C ALA A 48 3.92 13.07 -15.96
N ILE A 49 3.57 11.85 -16.38
CA ILE A 49 2.37 11.57 -17.18
C ILE A 49 1.08 11.81 -16.37
N SER A 50 1.03 11.39 -15.11
CA SER A 50 -0.16 11.53 -14.26
C SER A 50 -0.30 12.91 -13.61
N SER A 51 0.72 13.78 -13.68
CA SER A 51 0.70 15.09 -13.01
C SER A 51 -0.49 15.99 -13.41
N PRO A 52 -0.94 16.07 -14.68
CA PRO A 52 -2.10 16.89 -15.03
C PRO A 52 -3.39 16.33 -14.43
N LEU A 53 -3.51 15.00 -14.39
CA LEU A 53 -4.64 14.31 -13.77
C LEU A 53 -4.65 14.50 -12.25
N MET A 54 -3.48 14.39 -11.60
CA MET A 54 -3.33 14.63 -10.16
C MET A 54 -3.71 16.07 -9.78
N LEU A 55 -3.33 17.05 -10.59
CA LEU A 55 -3.73 18.45 -10.40
C LEU A 55 -5.25 18.63 -10.55
N PHE A 56 -5.84 18.05 -11.59
CA PHE A 56 -7.29 18.08 -11.80
C PHE A 56 -8.06 17.45 -10.63
N ILE A 57 -7.63 16.28 -10.16
CA ILE A 57 -8.22 15.59 -9.01
C ILE A 57 -8.10 16.46 -7.75
N SER A 58 -6.94 17.07 -7.51
CA SER A 58 -6.70 17.97 -6.38
C SER A 58 -7.67 19.15 -6.37
N ILE A 59 -7.87 19.81 -7.52
CA ILE A 59 -8.82 20.91 -7.65
C ILE A 59 -10.25 20.44 -7.40
N LYS A 60 -10.66 19.29 -7.96
CA LYS A 60 -12.00 18.73 -7.75
C LYS A 60 -12.27 18.44 -6.28
N ILE A 61 -11.33 17.81 -5.56
CA ILE A 61 -11.48 17.48 -4.13
C ILE A 61 -11.67 18.76 -3.29
N ARG A 62 -10.83 19.77 -3.54
CA ARG A 62 -10.89 21.06 -2.81
C ARG A 62 -12.18 21.83 -3.07
N ARG A 63 -12.78 21.66 -4.25
CA ARG A 63 -14.09 22.26 -4.58
C ARG A 63 -15.27 21.49 -4.00
N SER A 64 -15.14 20.18 -3.83
CA SER A 64 -16.22 19.34 -3.29
C SER A 64 -16.31 19.36 -1.76
N SER A 65 -15.20 19.66 -1.06
CA SER A 65 -15.13 19.66 0.41
C SER A 65 -14.00 20.56 0.87
N GLU A 66 -14.21 21.25 2.00
CA GLU A 66 -13.18 22.12 2.59
C GLU A 66 -11.92 21.32 2.98
N GLY A 67 -10.75 21.97 2.98
CA GLY A 67 -9.47 21.39 3.40
C GLY A 67 -8.59 20.82 2.28
N ALA A 68 -7.50 20.15 2.67
CA ALA A 68 -6.45 19.68 1.76
C ALA A 68 -6.88 18.49 0.88
N ALA A 69 -6.46 18.50 -0.39
CA ALA A 69 -6.73 17.40 -1.31
C ALA A 69 -5.93 16.14 -1.00
N ILE A 70 -4.75 16.28 -0.42
CA ILE A 70 -3.87 15.18 -0.05
C ILE A 70 -3.96 14.99 1.47
N PHE A 71 -4.19 13.74 1.86
CA PHE A 71 -4.23 13.28 3.24
C PHE A 71 -3.04 12.35 3.50
N ALA A 72 -2.47 12.46 4.70
CA ALA A 72 -1.38 11.62 5.17
C ALA A 72 -1.90 10.60 6.20
N GLN A 73 -1.77 9.32 5.89
CA GLN A 73 -2.16 8.23 6.78
C GLN A 73 -0.91 7.59 7.40
N LYS A 74 -0.83 7.44 8.72
CA LYS A 74 0.28 6.72 9.34
C LYS A 74 0.28 5.24 8.93
N ARG A 75 1.41 4.77 8.42
CA ARG A 75 1.67 3.36 8.06
C ARG A 75 2.98 2.92 8.68
N LEU A 76 3.09 1.61 8.90
CA LEU A 76 4.31 1.00 9.39
C LEU A 76 5.40 1.00 8.32
N TRP A 77 6.63 1.09 8.80
CA TRP A 77 7.87 1.05 8.07
C TRP A 77 8.82 0.06 8.76
N LYS A 78 9.99 -0.16 8.15
CA LYS A 78 11.08 -0.95 8.72
C LYS A 78 11.34 -0.62 10.18
N GLU A 79 11.67 -1.64 10.96
CA GLU A 79 12.09 -1.52 12.37
C GLU A 79 11.05 -0.82 13.27
N GLU A 80 9.76 -1.09 13.00
CA GLU A 80 8.62 -0.51 13.75
C GLU A 80 8.47 1.01 13.64
N ALA A 81 9.22 1.66 12.74
CA ALA A 81 9.01 3.07 12.44
C ALA A 81 7.66 3.28 11.74
N THR A 82 7.20 4.53 11.69
CA THR A 82 6.02 4.92 10.89
C THR A 82 6.38 5.98 9.87
N PHE A 83 5.65 5.99 8.75
CA PHE A 83 5.72 7.06 7.77
C PHE A 83 4.34 7.51 7.33
N ASP A 84 4.29 8.74 6.83
CA ASP A 84 3.07 9.36 6.32
C ASP A 84 2.77 8.87 4.90
N PHE A 85 1.79 8.00 4.76
CA PHE A 85 1.32 7.43 3.50
C PHE A 85 0.37 8.41 2.81
N LEU A 86 0.79 8.93 1.66
CA LEU A 86 0.07 10.00 0.96
C LEU A 86 -1.05 9.43 0.10
N LYS A 87 -2.24 10.00 0.20
CA LYS A 87 -3.39 9.67 -0.65
C LYS A 87 -4.21 10.91 -0.97
N PHE A 88 -4.98 10.86 -2.06
CA PHE A 88 -6.04 11.83 -2.23
C PHE A 88 -7.17 11.57 -1.23
N ARG A 89 -7.71 12.65 -0.68
CA ARG A 89 -8.85 12.61 0.22
C ARG A 89 -10.09 12.19 -0.54
N SER A 90 -10.64 11.04 -0.15
CA SER A 90 -11.88 10.47 -0.71
C SER A 90 -13.07 10.53 0.25
N MET A 91 -12.82 10.84 1.52
CA MET A 91 -13.83 10.97 2.57
C MET A 91 -14.08 12.43 2.92
N TYR A 92 -15.25 12.72 3.48
CA TYR A 92 -15.54 14.02 4.09
C TYR A 92 -14.69 14.23 5.36
N LEU A 93 -14.65 15.47 5.89
CA LEU A 93 -13.94 15.81 7.14
C LEU A 93 -14.72 15.46 8.41
N ASP A 94 -16.03 15.30 8.29
CA ASP A 94 -16.95 14.88 9.34
C ASP A 94 -17.19 13.36 9.29
N GLU A 95 -16.22 12.59 8.80
CA GLU A 95 -16.37 11.17 8.52
C GLU A 95 -16.69 10.35 9.78
N GLU A 96 -16.17 10.77 10.94
CA GLU A 96 -16.42 10.08 12.20
C GLU A 96 -17.87 10.28 12.67
N GLU A 97 -18.41 11.50 12.53
CA GLU A 97 -19.80 11.80 12.88
C GLU A 97 -20.77 11.08 11.94
N LYS A 98 -20.49 11.10 10.63
CA LYS A 98 -21.28 10.39 9.61
C LYS A 98 -21.31 8.89 9.88
N LEU A 99 -20.18 8.31 10.25
CA LEU A 99 -20.11 6.91 10.62
C LEU A 99 -20.94 6.59 11.85
N LYS A 100 -20.79 7.37 12.93
CA LYS A 100 -21.53 7.16 14.18
C LYS A 100 -23.04 7.21 13.97
N ARG A 101 -23.53 8.20 13.20
CA ARG A 101 -24.96 8.32 12.85
C ARG A 101 -25.42 7.11 12.04
N PHE A 102 -24.68 6.75 10.99
CA PHE A 102 -25.03 5.62 10.12
C PHE A 102 -25.06 4.27 10.86
N LEU A 103 -24.09 4.00 11.73
CA LEU A 103 -24.03 2.77 12.52
C LEU A 103 -25.10 2.72 13.63
N LYS A 104 -25.66 3.87 14.02
CA LYS A 104 -26.80 3.94 14.93
C LYS A 104 -28.10 3.57 14.20
N GLU A 105 -28.24 4.04 12.97
CA GLU A 105 -29.44 3.83 12.14
C GLU A 105 -29.46 2.46 11.45
N ASN A 106 -28.29 1.84 11.23
CA ASN A 106 -28.16 0.59 10.47
C ASN A 106 -27.46 -0.52 11.28
N PRO A 107 -28.22 -1.38 11.99
CA PRO A 107 -27.66 -2.49 12.77
C PRO A 107 -26.87 -3.49 11.93
N GLN A 108 -27.24 -3.71 10.67
CA GLN A 108 -26.52 -4.62 9.77
C GLN A 108 -25.13 -4.09 9.40
N ALA A 109 -25.03 -2.79 9.10
CA ALA A 109 -23.75 -2.15 8.82
C ALA A 109 -22.83 -2.11 10.05
N ARG A 110 -23.40 -2.11 11.27
CA ARG A 110 -22.63 -2.24 12.51
C ARG A 110 -21.94 -3.60 12.61
N LYS A 111 -22.65 -4.69 12.34
CA LYS A 111 -22.06 -6.03 12.33
C LYS A 111 -20.91 -6.11 11.31
N GLU A 112 -21.11 -5.60 10.09
CA GLU A 112 -20.06 -5.52 9.07
C GLU A 112 -18.84 -4.72 9.54
N TRP A 113 -19.08 -3.59 10.22
CA TRP A 113 -18.03 -2.73 10.74
C TRP A 113 -17.22 -3.40 11.85
N GLU A 114 -17.88 -4.10 12.77
CA GLU A 114 -17.22 -4.82 13.87
C GLU A 114 -16.34 -5.96 13.36
N GLU A 115 -16.79 -6.67 12.33
CA GLU A 115 -16.06 -7.82 11.77
C GLU A 115 -14.92 -7.38 10.83
N PHE A 116 -15.19 -6.47 9.89
CA PHE A 116 -14.27 -6.17 8.79
C PHE A 116 -13.64 -4.78 8.85
N ALA A 117 -14.08 -3.91 9.77
CA ALA A 117 -13.75 -2.48 9.79
C ALA A 117 -13.97 -1.80 8.43
N LYS A 118 -14.95 -2.29 7.65
CA LYS A 118 -15.34 -1.81 6.32
C LYS A 118 -16.84 -1.99 6.15
N ILE A 119 -17.49 -0.97 5.59
CA ILE A 119 -18.91 -1.02 5.21
C ILE A 119 -18.96 -1.29 3.71
N LYS A 120 -19.48 -2.46 3.30
CA LYS A 120 -19.59 -2.82 1.87
C LYS A 120 -20.83 -2.21 1.24
N SER A 121 -21.88 -2.05 2.03
CA SER A 121 -23.22 -1.61 1.61
C SER A 121 -23.34 -0.11 1.27
N GLY A 122 -22.22 0.57 0.99
CA GLY A 122 -22.14 2.01 0.74
C GLY A 122 -21.65 2.76 1.97
N ASP A 123 -20.37 3.13 1.98
CA ASP A 123 -19.77 3.87 3.10
C ASP A 123 -20.19 5.36 3.04
N PRO A 124 -21.00 5.84 4.00
CA PRO A 124 -21.54 7.22 4.00
C PRO A 124 -20.45 8.29 4.17
N ARG A 125 -19.25 7.88 4.60
CA ARG A 125 -18.09 8.77 4.75
C ARG A 125 -17.50 9.19 3.42
N VAL A 126 -17.71 8.41 2.38
CA VAL A 126 -17.04 8.58 1.08
C VAL A 126 -17.86 9.55 0.24
N THR A 127 -17.18 10.53 -0.36
CA THR A 127 -17.82 11.48 -1.29
C THR A 127 -18.16 10.76 -2.60
N ASN A 128 -19.14 11.25 -3.38
CA ASN A 128 -19.45 10.66 -4.70
C ASN A 128 -18.22 10.63 -5.62
N PHE A 129 -17.45 11.72 -5.62
CA PHE A 129 -16.17 11.80 -6.35
C PHE A 129 -15.10 10.87 -5.74
N GLY A 130 -15.05 10.76 -4.41
CA GLY A 130 -14.17 9.85 -3.70
C GLY A 130 -14.44 8.38 -4.00
N ASN A 131 -15.70 8.00 -4.23
CA ASN A 131 -16.08 6.66 -4.66
C ASN A 131 -15.53 6.37 -6.06
N TRP A 132 -15.64 7.35 -6.97
CA TRP A 132 -15.01 7.27 -8.30
C TRP A 132 -13.48 7.14 -8.20
N LEU A 133 -12.81 7.95 -7.37
CA LEU A 133 -11.36 7.86 -7.16
C LEU A 133 -10.94 6.46 -6.69
N ARG A 134 -11.64 5.89 -5.71
CA ARG A 134 -11.35 4.55 -5.16
C ARG A 134 -11.62 3.44 -6.17
N ARG A 135 -12.68 3.58 -6.98
CA ARG A 135 -13.02 2.60 -8.02
C ARG A 135 -11.90 2.44 -9.04
N TYR A 136 -11.24 3.54 -9.41
CA TYR A 136 -10.12 3.53 -10.35
C TYR A 136 -8.74 3.53 -9.66
N CYS A 137 -8.68 3.33 -8.34
CA CYS A 137 -7.45 3.37 -7.53
C CYS A 137 -6.62 4.66 -7.72
N LEU A 138 -7.27 5.75 -8.12
CA LEU A 138 -6.61 7.03 -8.38
C LEU A 138 -6.25 7.76 -7.10
N ASP A 139 -6.86 7.39 -5.96
CA ASP A 139 -6.54 7.97 -4.65
C ASP A 139 -5.12 7.67 -4.20
N GLU A 140 -4.48 6.66 -4.77
CA GLU A 140 -3.16 6.19 -4.41
C GLU A 140 -2.02 6.79 -5.24
N LEU A 141 -2.32 7.56 -6.31
CA LEU A 141 -1.30 8.22 -7.14
C LEU A 141 -0.26 9.04 -6.36
N PRO A 142 -0.61 9.79 -5.29
CA PRO A 142 0.39 10.51 -4.50
C PRO A 142 1.47 9.64 -3.86
N GLN A 143 1.26 8.32 -3.74
CA GLN A 143 2.25 7.39 -3.19
C GLN A 143 3.48 7.22 -4.07
N LEU A 144 3.41 7.55 -5.37
CA LEU A 144 4.57 7.50 -6.26
C LEU A 144 5.72 8.39 -5.75
N ILE A 145 5.41 9.45 -5.00
CA ILE A 145 6.40 10.32 -4.35
C ILE A 145 7.21 9.53 -3.30
N HIS A 146 6.60 8.56 -2.61
CA HIS A 146 7.29 7.72 -1.64
C HIS A 146 8.23 6.72 -2.31
N VAL A 147 7.88 6.27 -3.52
CA VAL A 147 8.79 5.46 -4.31
C VAL A 147 10.04 6.28 -4.65
N LEU A 148 9.89 7.52 -5.12
CA LEU A 148 11.05 8.39 -5.36
C LEU A 148 11.88 8.62 -4.09
N LYS A 149 11.24 8.81 -2.93
CA LYS A 149 11.92 8.99 -1.63
C LYS A 149 12.56 7.72 -1.06
N GLY A 150 12.35 6.55 -1.66
CA GLY A 150 12.88 5.28 -1.16
C GLY A 150 12.14 4.72 0.05
N LYS A 151 10.96 5.27 0.36
CA LYS A 151 10.05 4.77 1.39
C LYS A 151 9.09 3.72 0.86
N MET A 152 9.07 3.46 -0.44
CA MET A 152 8.26 2.44 -1.08
C MET A 152 8.97 1.93 -2.33
N SER A 153 8.48 0.81 -2.85
CA SER A 153 8.84 0.21 -4.14
C SER A 153 7.57 0.13 -4.98
N LEU A 154 7.66 0.19 -6.31
CA LEU A 154 6.49 -0.02 -7.18
C LEU A 154 5.91 -1.43 -7.03
N VAL A 155 6.78 -2.40 -6.76
CA VAL A 155 6.44 -3.80 -6.52
C VAL A 155 7.04 -4.20 -5.18
N GLY A 156 6.19 -4.37 -4.17
CA GLY A 156 6.60 -4.68 -2.81
C GLY A 156 5.40 -4.99 -1.91
N PRO A 157 5.65 -5.40 -0.66
CA PRO A 157 4.58 -5.65 0.30
C PRO A 157 3.82 -4.36 0.61
N ARG A 158 2.53 -4.50 0.91
CA ARG A 158 1.67 -3.37 1.28
C ARG A 158 2.01 -2.89 2.70
N PRO A 159 2.24 -1.57 2.91
CA PRO A 159 2.41 -1.03 4.25
C PRO A 159 1.13 -1.20 5.10
N TYR A 160 1.28 -1.82 6.28
CA TYR A 160 0.18 -2.07 7.22
C TYR A 160 -0.16 -0.83 8.06
N LEU A 161 -1.39 -0.77 8.55
CA LEU A 161 -1.80 0.21 9.55
C LEU A 161 -1.24 -0.16 10.92
N PRO A 162 -0.91 0.82 11.78
CA PRO A 162 -0.52 0.54 13.17
C PRO A 162 -1.55 -0.33 13.91
N ARG A 163 -2.85 -0.06 13.73
CA ARG A 163 -3.94 -0.87 14.31
C ARG A 163 -4.06 -2.29 13.76
N GLU A 164 -3.58 -2.55 12.54
CA GLU A 164 -3.59 -3.91 11.97
C GLU A 164 -2.48 -4.75 12.62
N PHE A 165 -1.38 -4.10 12.99
CA PHE A 165 -0.20 -4.73 13.60
C PHE A 165 -0.44 -5.20 15.02
N GLU A 166 -1.25 -4.47 15.79
CA GLU A 166 -1.71 -4.91 17.13
C GLU A 166 -2.45 -6.26 17.07
N LYS A 167 -3.13 -6.54 15.95
CA LYS A 167 -3.86 -7.81 15.73
C LYS A 167 -2.98 -8.95 15.21
N MET A 168 -1.73 -8.70 14.84
CA MET A 168 -0.84 -9.71 14.20
C MET A 168 -0.10 -10.61 15.19
N GLY A 169 -0.13 -10.31 16.50
CA GLY A 169 0.47 -11.16 17.53
C GLY A 169 1.97 -11.43 17.29
N GLY A 170 2.39 -12.70 17.37
CA GLY A 170 3.80 -13.11 17.24
C GLY A 170 4.43 -12.86 15.86
N TYR A 171 3.63 -12.69 14.80
CA TYR A 171 4.13 -12.42 13.44
C TYR A 171 4.62 -10.99 13.24
N ARG A 172 4.40 -10.11 14.23
CA ARG A 172 4.80 -8.70 14.25
C ARG A 172 6.25 -8.49 13.79
N LYS A 173 7.19 -9.22 14.40
CA LYS A 173 8.63 -9.08 14.14
C LYS A 173 9.03 -9.53 12.73
N LEU A 174 8.39 -10.57 12.21
CA LEU A 174 8.65 -11.09 10.86
C LEU A 174 8.23 -10.07 9.80
N ILE A 175 7.04 -9.49 9.95
CA ILE A 175 6.45 -8.56 8.98
C ILE A 175 7.18 -7.20 8.98
N ALA A 176 7.61 -6.73 10.15
CA ALA A 176 8.38 -5.49 10.26
C ALA A 176 9.76 -5.58 9.59
N HIS A 177 10.32 -6.78 9.48
CA HIS A 177 11.60 -7.02 8.81
C HIS A 177 11.48 -7.11 7.28
N CYS A 178 10.33 -7.57 6.79
CA CYS A 178 10.05 -7.71 5.36
C CYS A 178 9.54 -6.43 4.66
N SER A 179 9.15 -5.40 5.44
CA SER A 179 8.55 -4.15 4.93
C SER A 179 9.59 -3.12 4.48
#